data_AF-A0A9P1IXH7-F1
#
_entry.id   AF-A0A9P1IXH7-F1
#
_cell.length_a   1.000
_cell.length_b   1.000
_cell.length_c   1.000
_cell.angle_alpha   90.00
_cell.angle_beta   90.00
_cell.angle_gamma   90.00
#
_symmetry.space_group_name_H-M   'P 1'
#
loop_
_entity.id
_entity.type
_entity.pdbx_description
1 polymer ?
#
loop_
_entity_poly.entity_id
_entity_poly.type
_entity_poly.pdbx_seq_one_letter_code
_entity_poly.pdbx_strand_id
1 'polypeptide(L)'
;MLKSSTQLGANFIYFARTRESLEILKWWILCALDSKCMNPDGAKLNCQFADNRYEIYANCFRFDQSVLNLLLLNKFQDHKKYLSSNGFGGSHY
;
A
#
# COMPACT_ATOMS: atom_id res chain seq x y z
N MET A 1 14.48 5.09 9.12
CA MET A 1 13.28 4.57 9.80
C MET A 1 12.24 5.68 9.86
N LEU A 2 11.13 5.56 9.13
CA LEU A 2 10.02 6.52 9.18
C LEU A 2 9.32 6.38 10.53
N LYS A 3 9.40 7.44 11.36
CA LYS A 3 8.96 7.45 12.77
C LYS A 3 7.44 7.60 12.95
N SER A 4 6.71 7.74 11.84
CA SER A 4 5.26 7.64 11.69
C SER A 4 5.01 7.57 10.18
N SER A 5 4.51 6.44 9.67
CA SER A 5 4.25 6.26 8.24
C SER A 5 2.76 6.07 8.01
N THR A 6 2.06 7.16 7.69
CA THR A 6 0.71 7.07 7.15
C THR A 6 0.78 6.42 5.77
N GLN A 7 0.07 5.31 5.59
CA GLN A 7 -0.06 4.63 4.31
C GLN A 7 -1.46 4.84 3.73
N LEU A 8 -1.53 4.96 2.40
CA LEU A 8 -2.80 4.77 1.67
C LEU A 8 -3.20 3.32 1.72
N GLY A 9 -4.46 3.08 2.07
CA GLY A 9 -5.10 1.78 1.94
C GLY A 9 -5.24 1.39 0.47
N ALA A 10 -5.05 0.10 0.18
CA ALA A 10 -5.23 -0.45 -1.17
C ALA A 10 -6.51 -1.30 -1.35
N ASN A 11 -7.46 -1.20 -0.42
CA ASN A 11 -8.69 -1.99 -0.43
C ASN A 11 -9.69 -1.55 -1.51
N PHE A 12 -9.77 -0.24 -1.78
CA PHE A 12 -10.61 0.34 -2.81
C PHE A 12 -9.88 1.52 -3.46
N ILE A 13 -9.63 1.44 -4.75
CA ILE A 13 -8.88 2.45 -5.50
C ILE A 13 -9.62 2.74 -6.81
N TYR A 14 -9.76 4.02 -7.13
CA TYR A 14 -10.22 4.49 -8.43
C TYR A 14 -9.03 4.98 -9.26
N PHE A 15 -8.80 4.35 -10.42
CA PHE A 15 -7.78 4.78 -11.37
C PHE A 15 -8.43 5.53 -12.54
N ALA A 16 -8.31 6.85 -12.56
CA ALA A 16 -8.61 7.63 -13.76
C ALA A 16 -7.65 7.22 -14.89
N ARG A 17 -8.09 7.10 -16.13
CA ARG A 17 -7.24 6.67 -17.26
C ARG A 17 -6.36 7.82 -17.75
N THR A 18 -5.19 8.00 -17.14
CA THR A 18 -4.16 8.97 -17.56
C THR A 18 -2.83 8.27 -17.80
N ARG A 19 -1.86 8.95 -18.41
CA ARG A 19 -0.53 8.37 -18.62
C ARG A 19 0.15 8.06 -17.28
N GLU A 20 0.02 8.96 -16.32
CA GLU A 20 0.64 8.87 -15.00
C GLU A 20 0.05 7.72 -14.18
N SER A 21 -1.27 7.55 -14.19
CA SER A 21 -1.93 6.46 -13.46
C SER A 21 -1.63 5.10 -14.09
N LEU A 22 -1.56 5.03 -15.42
CA LEU A 22 -1.18 3.81 -16.13
C LEU A 22 0.28 3.42 -15.88
N GLU A 23 1.19 4.39 -15.74
CA GLU A 23 2.57 4.13 -15.34
C GLU A 23 2.66 3.50 -13.94
N ILE A 24 1.93 4.06 -12.96
CA ILE A 24 1.87 3.52 -11.59
C ILE A 24 1.23 2.12 -11.61
N LEU A 25 0.10 1.96 -12.28
CA LEU A 25 -0.62 0.69 -12.37
C LEU A 25 0.24 -0.40 -13.02
N LYS A 26 0.98 -0.06 -14.08
CA LYS A 26 1.91 -1.00 -14.74
C LYS A 26 2.94 -1.54 -13.75
N TRP A 27 3.63 -0.67 -13.01
CA TRP A 27 4.63 -1.11 -12.03
C TRP A 27 4.01 -1.90 -10.88
N TRP A 28 2.82 -1.51 -10.45
CA TRP A 28 2.10 -2.23 -9.40
C TRP A 28 1.73 -3.65 -9.83
N ILE A 29 1.24 -3.83 -11.06
CA ILE A 29 0.94 -5.15 -11.64
C ILE A 29 2.21 -5.96 -11.87
N LEU A 30 3.29 -5.36 -12.39
CA LEU A 30 4.56 -6.07 -12.59
C LEU A 30 5.11 -6.62 -11.27
N CYS A 31 5.00 -5.86 -10.18
CA CYS A 31 5.36 -6.35 -8.85
C CYS A 31 4.43 -7.50 -8.41
N ALA A 32 3.12 -7.38 -8.62
CA ALA A 32 2.17 -8.43 -8.27
C ALA A 32 2.47 -9.78 -8.97
N LEU A 33 3.10 -9.72 -10.15
CA LEU A 33 3.51 -10.88 -10.94
C LEU A 33 4.91 -11.42 -10.57
N ASP A 34 5.67 -10.73 -9.72
CA ASP A 34 7.00 -11.15 -9.28
C ASP A 34 6.98 -11.59 -7.81
N SER A 35 7.26 -12.87 -7.58
CA SER A 35 7.31 -13.44 -6.23
C SER A 35 8.36 -12.79 -5.34
N LYS A 36 9.46 -12.29 -5.89
CA LYS A 36 10.48 -11.57 -5.11
C LYS A 36 9.98 -10.21 -4.64
N CYS A 37 9.01 -9.62 -5.35
CA CYS A 37 8.39 -8.36 -4.97
C CYS A 37 7.27 -8.56 -3.95
N MET A 38 6.42 -9.58 -4.14
CA MET A 38 5.29 -9.88 -3.25
C MET A 38 5.64 -10.76 -2.05
N ASN A 39 6.83 -11.35 -2.01
CA ASN A 39 7.37 -12.12 -0.90
C ASN A 39 8.89 -11.87 -0.77
N PRO A 40 9.31 -10.64 -0.43
CA PRO A 40 10.72 -10.30 -0.33
C PRO A 40 11.39 -11.03 0.84
N ASP A 41 12.64 -11.40 0.65
CA ASP A 41 13.43 -12.09 1.66
C ASP A 41 13.55 -11.25 2.94
N GLY A 42 13.32 -11.88 4.09
CA GLY A 42 13.34 -11.22 5.39
C GLY A 42 12.06 -10.47 5.79
N ALA A 43 11.07 -10.33 4.90
CA ALA A 43 9.81 -9.64 5.19
C ALA A 43 8.65 -10.59 5.58
N LYS A 44 8.96 -11.74 6.19
CA LYS A 44 7.96 -12.78 6.50
C LYS A 44 7.36 -12.57 7.89
N LEU A 45 6.05 -12.34 7.95
CA LEU A 45 5.25 -12.34 9.18
C LEU A 45 4.10 -13.34 9.03
N ASN A 46 3.76 -14.02 10.12
CA ASN A 46 2.57 -14.88 10.15
C ASN A 46 1.32 -14.01 10.32
N CYS A 47 0.36 -14.14 9.42
CA CYS A 47 -0.93 -13.47 9.55
C CYS A 47 -1.78 -14.14 10.65
N GLN A 48 -2.30 -13.34 11.56
CA GLN A 48 -3.20 -13.75 12.64
C GLN A 48 -4.60 -13.21 12.37
N PHE A 49 -5.48 -14.04 11.83
CA PHE A 49 -6.85 -13.65 11.54
C PHE A 49 -7.74 -13.89 12.76
N ALA A 50 -8.33 -12.83 13.30
CA ALA A 50 -9.39 -12.94 14.31
C ALA A 50 -10.76 -13.15 13.64
N ASP A 51 -11.76 -13.55 14.42
CA ASP A 51 -13.13 -13.76 13.93
C ASP A 51 -13.71 -12.48 13.29
N ASN A 52 -13.37 -11.30 13.83
CA ASN A 52 -13.69 -10.01 13.22
C ASN A 52 -12.57 -9.50 12.30
N ARG A 53 -12.33 -10.25 11.22
CA ARG A 53 -11.23 -10.01 10.25
C ARG A 53 -11.26 -8.65 9.53
N TYR A 54 -12.37 -7.91 9.59
CA TYR A 54 -12.52 -6.61 8.93
C TYR A 54 -12.13 -5.44 9.83
N GLU A 55 -12.22 -5.63 11.15
CA GLU A 55 -11.89 -4.60 12.14
C GLU A 55 -10.52 -4.82 12.77
N ILE A 56 -10.05 -6.08 12.79
CA ILE A 56 -8.82 -6.47 13.47
C ILE A 56 -7.69 -6.67 12.45
N TYR A 57 -6.61 -5.92 12.62
CA TYR A 57 -5.40 -6.06 11.82
C TYR A 57 -4.75 -7.44 12.02
N ALA A 58 -4.37 -8.08 10.92
CA ALA A 58 -3.88 -9.46 10.92
C ALA A 58 -2.39 -9.61 11.31
N ASN A 59 -1.75 -8.59 11.89
CA ASN A 59 -0.33 -8.61 12.29
C ASN A 59 0.65 -9.04 11.18
N CYS A 60 0.30 -8.78 9.91
CA CYS A 60 1.14 -9.11 8.75
C CYS A 60 1.07 -8.05 7.65
N PHE A 61 2.03 -8.09 6.73
CA PHE A 61 2.15 -7.09 5.67
C PHE A 61 1.14 -7.31 4.54
N ARG A 62 0.51 -6.21 4.12
CA ARG A 62 -0.18 -6.09 2.83
C ARG A 62 0.83 -5.60 1.79
N PHE A 63 1.45 -6.53 1.05
CA PHE A 63 2.50 -6.19 0.08
C PHE A 63 1.94 -5.36 -1.09
N ASP A 64 0.72 -5.64 -1.52
CA ASP A 64 0.00 -4.84 -2.52
C ASP A 64 -0.11 -3.37 -2.09
N GLN A 65 -0.50 -3.12 -0.83
CA GLN A 65 -0.56 -1.79 -0.24
C GLN A 65 0.82 -1.15 -0.11
N SER A 66 1.81 -1.92 0.34
CA SER A 66 3.17 -1.43 0.57
C SER A 66 3.81 -0.95 -0.72
N VAL A 67 3.69 -1.75 -1.79
CA VAL A 67 4.23 -1.43 -3.12
C VAL A 67 3.57 -0.18 -3.69
N LEU A 68 2.24 -0.06 -3.58
CA LEU A 68 1.54 1.14 -4.03
C LEU A 68 2.09 2.40 -3.35
N ASN A 69 2.29 2.37 -2.03
CA ASN A 69 2.85 3.50 -1.29
C ASN A 69 4.30 3.82 -1.70
N LEU A 70 5.13 2.81 -1.98
CA LEU A 70 6.48 3.03 -2.51
C LEU A 70 6.46 3.67 -3.90
N LEU A 71 5.58 3.21 -4.79
CA LEU A 71 5.44 3.78 -6.14
C LEU A 71 4.95 5.23 -6.10
N LEU A 72 3.99 5.54 -5.24
CA LEU A 72 3.49 6.90 -5.04
C LEU A 72 4.57 7.81 -4.45
N LEU A 73 5.28 7.35 -3.41
CA LEU A 73 6.40 8.11 -2.83
C LEU A 73 7.49 8.37 -3.86
N ASN A 74 7.86 7.37 -4.67
CA ASN A 74 8.86 7.52 -5.73
C ASN A 74 8.41 8.50 -6.82
N LYS A 75 7.11 8.51 -7.19
CA LYS A 75 6.60 9.42 -8.22
C LYS A 75 6.50 10.86 -7.73
N PHE A 76 6.00 11.08 -6.51
CA PHE A 76 5.62 12.41 -6.02
C PHE A 76 6.66 13.05 -5.09
N GLN A 77 7.54 12.24 -4.49
CA GLN A 77 8.60 12.62 -3.53
C GLN A 77 8.09 13.34 -2.27
N ASP A 78 6.77 13.44 -2.11
CA ASP A 78 6.09 14.10 -0.99
C ASP A 78 4.74 13.44 -0.77
N HIS A 79 4.54 12.90 0.44
CA HIS A 79 3.30 12.21 0.81
C HIS A 79 2.07 13.12 0.79
N LYS A 80 2.24 14.42 0.99
CA LYS A 80 1.14 15.39 0.96
C LYS A 80 0.52 15.56 -0.42
N LYS A 81 1.19 15.08 -1.47
CA LYS A 81 0.69 15.15 -2.86
C LYS A 81 -0.24 14.00 -3.24
N TYR A 82 -0.25 12.93 -2.45
CA TYR A 82 -1.08 11.75 -2.72
C TYR A 82 -1.94 11.32 -1.51
N LEU A 83 -1.60 11.75 -0.30
CA LEU A 83 -2.49 11.64 0.86
C LEU A 83 -3.49 12.80 0.84
N SER A 84 -4.77 12.48 0.87
CA SER A 84 -5.83 13.48 1.04
C SER A 84 -5.82 14.00 2.48
N SER A 85 -5.83 15.34 2.65
CA SER A 85 -6.05 15.98 3.96
C SER A 85 -7.44 15.69 4.53
N ASN A 86 -8.38 15.26 3.68
CA ASN A 86 -9.77 14.94 4.03
C ASN A 86 -9.97 13.42 4.16
N GLY A 87 -8.91 12.66 4.44
CA GLY A 87 -9.04 11.22 4.66
C GLY A 87 -10.07 10.94 5.74
N PHE A 88 -11.14 10.20 5.40
CA PHE A 88 -11.89 9.41 6.38
C PHE A 88 -10.87 8.70 7.26
N GLY A 89 -10.96 8.90 8.57
CA GLY A 89 -10.01 8.39 9.54
C GLY A 89 -9.67 6.93 9.29
N GLY A 90 -8.53 6.70 8.65
CA GLY A 90 -7.87 5.41 8.69
C GLY A 90 -7.29 5.27 10.07
N SER A 91 -7.72 4.22 10.78
CA SER A 91 -7.24 3.85 12.10
C SER A 91 -5.74 4.07 12.23
N HIS A 92 -5.37 4.65 13.38
CA HIS A 92 -3.99 4.80 13.82
C HIS A 92 -3.17 3.55 13.50
N TYR A 93 -2.12 3.73 12.71
CA TYR A 93 -1.04 2.75 12.52
C TYR A 93 -0.12 2.74 13.74
#